data_AF-A0A822F7V7-F1
#
_entry.id   AF-A0A822F7V7-F1
#
_cell.length_a   1.000
_cell.length_b   1.000
_cell.length_c   1.000
_cell.angle_alpha   90.00
_cell.angle_beta   90.00
_cell.angle_gamma   90.00
#
_symmetry.space_group_name_H-M   'P 1'
#
loop_
_entity.id
_entity.type
_entity.pdbx_description
1 polymer ?
#
loop_
_entity_poly.entity_id
_entity_poly.type
_entity_poly.pdbx_seq_one_letter_code
_entity_poly.pdbx_strand_id
1 'polypeptide(L)'
;SPNATQGELLAGGRGAGLAREQLNNPTSVLLTTTNDLIICDEGNKRIQRWSQNANYGETVISNIACYKLFTDQNGEILFSTDKNEIFKWFPVENRTELLMKAAGGKPPKTKSNMFLSRNGNLYVADTPNNRILKYTPGLDDANVIAGGQAWASSDLGHLNQPTSVIVDSKGTLYIMDAGNKRIVRWTAGDTKGSILTSKNFDVPRVIHFDRNGNLYAMDGISVTRYDIDTSAC
;
A
#
# COMPACT_ATOMS: atom_id res chain seq x y z
N SER A 1 -1.10 14.03 18.78
CA SER A 1 0.23 14.33 19.38
C SER A 1 0.88 13.02 19.81
N PRO A 2 2.22 12.85 19.73
CA PRO A 2 2.91 11.61 20.09
C PRO A 2 2.66 11.09 21.52
N ASN A 3 2.12 11.92 22.42
CA ASN A 3 1.77 11.56 23.80
C ASN A 3 0.24 11.56 24.05
N ALA A 4 -0.59 11.57 23.01
CA ALA A 4 -2.03 11.55 23.16
C ALA A 4 -2.47 10.18 23.70
N THR A 5 -3.29 10.18 24.75
CA THR A 5 -3.87 8.96 25.34
C THR A 5 -5.25 8.63 24.75
N GLN A 6 -5.79 9.50 23.89
CA GLN A 6 -7.07 9.34 23.21
C GLN A 6 -6.94 9.71 21.73
N GLY A 7 -7.67 9.00 20.88
CA GLY A 7 -7.81 9.31 19.46
C GLY A 7 -8.89 10.38 19.23
N GLU A 8 -8.73 11.13 18.15
CA GLU A 8 -9.74 12.09 17.68
C GLU A 8 -10.51 11.49 16.49
N LEU A 9 -11.83 11.67 16.46
CA LEU A 9 -12.64 11.27 15.31
C LEU A 9 -12.52 12.32 14.22
N LEU A 10 -11.88 11.97 13.10
CA LEU A 10 -11.65 12.88 11.97
C LEU A 10 -12.63 12.68 10.79
N ALA A 11 -13.24 11.49 10.68
CA ALA A 11 -14.21 11.17 9.63
C ALA A 11 -15.11 10.00 10.05
N GLY A 12 -16.38 10.04 9.65
CA GLY A 12 -17.38 9.00 9.96
C GLY A 12 -17.92 9.10 11.39
N GLY A 13 -18.04 7.95 12.07
CA GLY A 13 -18.42 7.86 13.49
C GLY A 13 -19.93 7.81 13.77
N ARG A 14 -20.78 7.69 12.75
CA ARG A 14 -22.25 7.58 12.90
C ARG A 14 -22.83 6.23 12.46
N GLY A 15 -22.06 5.17 12.68
CA GLY A 15 -22.39 3.83 12.18
C GLY A 15 -22.18 3.69 10.67
N ALA A 16 -22.41 2.47 10.18
CA ALA A 16 -22.29 2.16 8.76
C ALA A 16 -23.51 2.63 7.97
N GLY A 17 -23.29 3.28 6.83
CA GLY A 17 -24.38 3.70 5.95
C GLY A 17 -23.93 4.66 4.84
N LEU A 18 -24.91 5.09 4.03
CA LEU A 18 -24.69 5.87 2.81
C LEU A 18 -24.70 7.38 3.03
N ALA A 19 -25.07 7.86 4.23
CA ALA A 19 -25.09 9.27 4.54
C ALA A 19 -23.70 9.91 4.41
N ARG A 20 -23.63 11.24 4.28
CA ARG A 20 -22.36 11.94 4.02
C ARG A 20 -21.40 11.87 5.22
N GLU A 21 -21.95 11.71 6.40
CA GLU A 21 -21.26 11.56 7.67
C GLU A 21 -21.04 10.09 8.08
N GLN A 22 -21.38 9.14 7.21
CA GLN A 22 -21.21 7.71 7.43
C GLN A 22 -20.18 7.12 6.46
N LEU A 23 -19.54 6.04 6.91
CA LEU A 23 -18.64 5.20 6.13
C LEU A 23 -19.09 3.75 6.30
N ASN A 24 -18.92 2.93 5.27
CA ASN A 24 -19.23 1.51 5.29
C ASN A 24 -18.05 0.72 4.72
N ASN A 25 -17.41 -0.09 5.57
CA ASN A 25 -16.20 -0.85 5.22
C ASN A 25 -15.10 0.02 4.56
N PRO A 26 -14.61 1.10 5.22
CA PRO A 26 -13.54 1.90 4.66
C PRO A 26 -12.23 1.10 4.60
N THR A 27 -11.57 1.08 3.45
CA THR A 27 -10.42 0.20 3.17
C THR A 27 -9.09 0.94 3.15
N SER A 28 -9.10 2.23 2.86
CA SER A 28 -7.90 3.06 2.77
C SER A 28 -8.22 4.51 3.08
N VAL A 29 -7.24 5.21 3.66
CA VAL A 29 -7.25 6.66 3.88
C VAL A 29 -5.93 7.26 3.42
N LEU A 30 -5.98 8.47 2.86
CA LEU A 30 -4.84 9.27 2.45
C LEU A 30 -5.02 10.69 2.96
N LEU A 31 -3.98 11.26 3.58
CA LEU A 31 -3.95 12.69 3.93
C LEU A 31 -3.29 13.46 2.78
N THR A 32 -3.98 14.47 2.25
CA THR A 32 -3.45 15.33 1.19
C THR A 32 -2.54 16.43 1.77
N THR A 33 -1.79 17.10 0.91
CA THR A 33 -1.00 18.30 1.27
C THR A 33 -1.86 19.49 1.69
N THR A 34 -3.16 19.47 1.36
CA THR A 34 -4.17 20.45 1.78
C THR A 34 -4.88 20.08 3.09
N ASN A 35 -4.39 19.06 3.80
CA ASN A 35 -5.00 18.51 5.03
C ASN A 35 -6.42 17.94 4.86
N ASP A 36 -6.78 17.51 3.65
CA ASP A 36 -8.01 16.75 3.45
C ASP A 36 -7.73 15.25 3.63
N LEU A 37 -8.71 14.52 4.18
CA LEU A 37 -8.72 13.07 4.16
C LEU A 37 -9.44 12.58 2.91
N ILE A 38 -8.79 11.73 2.15
CA ILE A 38 -9.41 10.97 1.05
C ILE A 38 -9.61 9.54 1.55
N ILE A 39 -10.82 9.03 1.46
CA ILE A 39 -11.21 7.75 2.06
C ILE A 39 -11.86 6.88 1.00
N CYS A 40 -11.36 5.66 0.84
CA CYS A 40 -12.03 4.62 0.07
C CYS A 40 -13.11 3.97 0.94
N ASP A 41 -14.35 4.33 0.64
CA ASP A 41 -15.56 3.88 1.33
C ASP A 41 -16.18 2.72 0.53
N GLU A 42 -15.49 1.58 0.58
CA GLU A 42 -15.66 0.46 -0.35
C GLU A 42 -17.05 -0.16 -0.28
N GLY A 43 -17.60 -0.33 0.92
CA GLY A 43 -18.94 -0.88 1.10
C GLY A 43 -20.03 0.00 0.50
N ASN A 44 -19.77 1.31 0.37
CA ASN A 44 -20.64 2.27 -0.30
C ASN A 44 -20.23 2.54 -1.76
N LYS A 45 -19.20 1.85 -2.28
CA LYS A 45 -18.69 1.98 -3.65
C LYS A 45 -18.39 3.43 -4.03
N ARG A 46 -17.73 4.16 -3.14
CA ARG A 46 -17.34 5.56 -3.35
C ARG A 46 -15.98 5.90 -2.77
N ILE A 47 -15.42 7.01 -3.24
CA ILE A 47 -14.30 7.70 -2.58
C ILE A 47 -14.85 9.01 -2.02
N GLN A 48 -14.57 9.29 -0.75
CA GLN A 48 -14.98 10.53 -0.09
C GLN A 48 -13.78 11.42 0.21
N ARG A 49 -13.95 12.73 0.05
CA ARG A 49 -13.06 13.77 0.59
C ARG A 49 -13.69 14.37 1.83
N TRP A 50 -12.91 14.45 2.90
CA TRP A 50 -13.27 15.11 4.16
C TRP A 50 -12.28 16.22 4.40
N SER A 51 -12.74 17.47 4.32
CA SER A 51 -11.90 18.62 4.62
C SER A 51 -11.66 18.76 6.10
N GLN A 52 -10.58 19.47 6.45
CA GLN A 52 -10.21 19.70 7.85
C GLN A 52 -11.41 20.29 8.62
N ASN A 53 -11.74 19.66 9.75
CA ASN A 53 -12.87 20.02 10.63
C ASN A 53 -14.27 19.89 10.00
N ALA A 54 -14.42 19.23 8.84
CA ALA A 54 -15.73 19.00 8.24
C ALA A 54 -16.52 17.95 9.05
N ASN A 55 -17.82 18.19 9.20
CA ASN A 55 -18.74 17.26 9.88
C ASN A 55 -19.22 16.11 8.97
N TYR A 56 -18.95 16.19 7.66
CA TYR A 56 -19.38 15.23 6.66
C TYR A 56 -18.39 15.18 5.49
N GLY A 57 -18.44 14.08 4.74
CA GLY A 57 -17.68 13.88 3.52
C GLY A 57 -18.39 14.35 2.26
N GLU A 58 -17.59 14.56 1.23
CA GLU A 58 -18.02 14.81 -0.14
C GLU A 58 -17.65 13.60 -1.00
N THR A 59 -18.64 13.00 -1.66
CA THR A 59 -18.36 11.96 -2.66
C THR A 59 -17.66 12.59 -3.85
N VAL A 60 -16.40 12.23 -4.05
CA VAL A 60 -15.57 12.74 -5.16
C VAL A 60 -15.50 11.75 -6.32
N ILE A 61 -15.66 10.45 -6.05
CA ILE A 61 -15.80 9.42 -7.07
C ILE A 61 -16.89 8.45 -6.62
N SER A 62 -17.84 8.15 -7.51
CA SER A 62 -18.96 7.23 -7.26
C SER A 62 -18.86 5.96 -8.10
N ASN A 63 -19.63 4.93 -7.75
CA ASN A 63 -19.69 3.64 -8.45
C ASN A 63 -18.31 2.96 -8.59
N ILE A 64 -17.48 3.07 -7.56
CA ILE A 64 -16.11 2.55 -7.55
C ILE A 64 -15.84 1.74 -6.28
N ALA A 65 -15.40 0.49 -6.44
CA ALA A 65 -14.93 -0.33 -5.34
C ALA A 65 -13.45 -0.09 -5.11
N CYS A 66 -13.09 1.02 -4.45
CA CYS A 66 -11.69 1.32 -4.16
C CYS A 66 -11.16 0.44 -3.00
N TYR A 67 -9.92 -0.07 -3.15
CA TYR A 67 -9.23 -0.80 -2.08
C TYR A 67 -8.07 -0.06 -1.45
N LYS A 68 -7.26 0.66 -2.23
CA LYS A 68 -6.06 1.34 -1.71
C LYS A 68 -5.86 2.69 -2.37
N LEU A 69 -5.57 3.69 -1.55
CA LEU A 69 -5.10 5.03 -1.96
C LEU A 69 -3.60 5.12 -1.77
N PHE A 70 -2.94 5.82 -2.69
CA PHE A 70 -1.52 6.13 -2.62
C PHE A 70 -1.24 7.35 -3.49
N THR A 71 -0.05 7.93 -3.36
CA THR A 71 0.37 9.06 -4.19
C THR A 71 1.56 8.68 -5.06
N ASP A 72 1.67 9.29 -6.23
CA ASP A 72 2.93 9.29 -6.97
C ASP A 72 3.90 10.34 -6.43
N GLN A 73 5.06 10.45 -7.06
CA GLN A 73 6.12 11.40 -6.71
C GLN A 73 5.73 12.88 -6.87
N ASN A 74 4.70 13.17 -7.67
CA ASN A 74 4.17 14.51 -7.85
C ASN A 74 3.09 14.84 -6.81
N GLY A 75 2.74 13.88 -5.94
CA GLY A 75 1.65 14.00 -4.97
C GLY A 75 0.27 13.79 -5.58
N GLU A 76 0.18 13.32 -6.83
CA GLU A 76 -1.09 13.03 -7.47
C GLU A 76 -1.68 11.75 -6.87
N ILE A 77 -3.01 11.69 -6.76
CA ILE A 77 -3.69 10.61 -6.04
C ILE A 77 -3.95 9.45 -7.00
N LEU A 78 -3.57 8.25 -6.57
CA LEU A 78 -3.87 7.00 -7.26
C LEU A 78 -4.75 6.13 -6.37
N PHE A 79 -5.57 5.32 -7.01
CA PHE A 79 -6.37 4.32 -6.31
C PHE A 79 -6.47 3.02 -7.08
N SER A 80 -6.60 1.93 -6.31
CA SER A 80 -6.79 0.59 -6.84
C SER A 80 -8.25 0.14 -6.73
N THR A 81 -8.71 -0.70 -7.65
CA THR A 81 -10.10 -1.18 -7.69
C THR A 81 -10.22 -2.69 -7.54
N ASP A 82 -11.44 -3.20 -7.39
CA ASP A 82 -11.76 -4.64 -7.40
C ASP A 82 -11.56 -5.35 -8.74
N LYS A 83 -11.38 -4.59 -9.81
CA LYS A 83 -11.10 -5.13 -11.15
C LYS A 83 -9.62 -5.30 -11.44
N ASN A 84 -8.77 -5.24 -10.41
CA ASN A 84 -7.31 -5.24 -10.55
C ASN A 84 -6.84 -4.09 -11.46
N GLU A 85 -7.46 -2.92 -11.32
CA GLU A 85 -7.11 -1.70 -12.06
C GLU A 85 -6.48 -0.70 -11.09
N ILE A 86 -5.58 0.11 -11.62
CA ILE A 86 -5.04 1.30 -10.94
C ILE A 86 -5.39 2.51 -11.77
N PHE A 87 -6.04 3.47 -11.12
CA PHE A 87 -6.37 4.74 -11.71
C PHE A 87 -5.55 5.84 -11.06
N LYS A 88 -5.19 6.82 -11.87
CA LYS A 88 -4.80 8.16 -11.42
C LYS A 88 -6.03 9.04 -11.38
N TRP A 89 -6.18 9.81 -10.31
CA TRP A 89 -7.25 10.78 -10.14
C TRP A 89 -6.69 12.19 -10.27
N PHE A 90 -7.38 13.00 -11.08
CA PHE A 90 -7.10 14.42 -11.27
C PHE A 90 -8.26 15.23 -10.66
N PRO A 91 -8.16 15.65 -9.38
CA PRO A 91 -9.27 16.30 -8.69
C PRO A 91 -9.69 17.63 -9.34
N VAL A 92 -8.73 18.40 -9.84
CA VAL A 92 -8.96 19.71 -10.46
C VAL A 92 -9.75 19.57 -11.77
N GLU A 93 -9.43 18.55 -12.56
CA GLU A 93 -10.07 18.26 -13.86
C GLU A 93 -11.31 17.38 -13.72
N ASN A 94 -11.59 16.89 -12.50
CA ASN A 94 -12.65 15.94 -12.19
C ASN A 94 -12.68 14.72 -13.13
N ARG A 95 -11.51 14.14 -13.41
CA ARG A 95 -11.39 12.93 -14.24
C ARG A 95 -10.44 11.91 -13.63
N THR A 96 -10.55 10.69 -14.13
CA THR A 96 -9.63 9.58 -13.81
C THR A 96 -9.00 9.04 -15.08
N GLU A 97 -7.78 8.54 -14.95
CA GLU A 97 -7.03 7.90 -16.02
C GLU A 97 -6.61 6.50 -15.58
N LEU A 98 -6.91 5.51 -16.42
CA LEU A 98 -6.48 4.14 -16.17
C LEU A 98 -4.98 4.03 -16.44
N LEU A 99 -4.19 3.74 -15.41
CA LEU A 99 -2.74 3.58 -15.55
C LEU A 99 -2.31 2.14 -15.76
N MET A 100 -3.00 1.20 -15.10
CA MET A 100 -2.68 -0.23 -15.19
C MET A 100 -3.98 -1.03 -15.13
N LYS A 101 -4.10 -2.00 -16.03
CA LYS A 101 -5.23 -2.93 -16.11
C LYS A 101 -4.76 -4.31 -16.51
N ALA A 102 -5.50 -5.31 -16.05
CA ALA A 102 -5.33 -6.71 -16.45
C ALA A 102 -5.49 -6.91 -17.96
N ALA A 103 -4.42 -7.30 -18.65
CA ALA A 103 -4.46 -8.05 -19.91
C ALA A 103 -3.25 -9.01 -19.96
N GLY A 104 -3.43 -10.23 -20.46
CA GLY A 104 -2.31 -11.08 -20.91
C GLY A 104 -1.54 -11.90 -19.87
N GLY A 105 -1.22 -11.38 -18.67
CA GLY A 105 -0.45 -12.17 -17.69
C GLY A 105 -0.25 -11.52 -16.33
N LYS A 106 -0.74 -12.21 -15.28
CA LYS A 106 -0.61 -11.86 -13.85
C LYS A 106 -1.10 -10.43 -13.50
N PRO A 107 -2.42 -10.20 -13.42
CA PRO A 107 -2.97 -8.89 -13.06
C PRO A 107 -2.49 -8.39 -11.68
N PRO A 108 -2.36 -7.06 -11.46
CA PRO A 108 -1.97 -6.51 -10.16
C PRO A 108 -3.02 -6.88 -9.12
N LYS A 109 -2.60 -7.58 -8.05
CA LYS A 109 -3.52 -7.99 -6.98
C LYS A 109 -3.83 -6.81 -6.08
N THR A 110 -4.78 -5.98 -6.50
CA THR A 110 -5.05 -4.65 -5.92
C THR A 110 -5.58 -4.65 -4.49
N LYS A 111 -6.07 -5.79 -3.99
CA LYS A 111 -6.38 -6.00 -2.57
C LYS A 111 -5.15 -6.22 -1.69
N SER A 112 -4.00 -6.50 -2.28
CA SER A 112 -2.75 -6.73 -1.56
C SER A 112 -2.04 -5.40 -1.30
N ASN A 113 -1.10 -5.39 -0.35
CA ASN A 113 -0.26 -4.22 -0.22
C ASN A 113 0.60 -4.03 -1.45
N MET A 114 0.49 -2.84 -2.01
CA MET A 114 1.32 -2.34 -3.09
C MET A 114 2.13 -1.13 -2.66
N PHE A 115 3.21 -0.89 -3.41
CA PHE A 115 4.06 0.29 -3.34
C PHE A 115 4.31 0.82 -4.76
N LEU A 116 4.05 2.11 -4.97
CA LEU A 116 4.40 2.79 -6.20
C LEU A 116 5.73 3.52 -6.00
N SER A 117 6.72 3.16 -6.82
CA SER A 117 8.03 3.81 -6.80
C SER A 117 8.02 5.11 -7.62
N ARG A 118 9.03 5.97 -7.39
CA ARG A 118 9.19 7.26 -8.09
C ARG A 118 9.14 7.11 -9.62
N ASN A 119 9.81 6.11 -10.19
CA ASN A 119 9.79 5.85 -11.64
C ASN A 119 8.49 5.18 -12.15
N GLY A 120 7.40 5.17 -11.35
CA GLY A 120 6.09 4.65 -11.74
C GLY A 120 5.95 3.13 -11.69
N ASN A 121 7.00 2.39 -11.32
CA ASN A 121 6.85 0.93 -11.14
C ASN A 121 6.01 0.63 -9.91
N LEU A 122 5.07 -0.30 -10.05
CA LEU A 122 4.25 -0.81 -8.97
C LEU A 122 4.80 -2.15 -8.48
N TYR A 123 5.04 -2.23 -7.18
CA TYR A 123 5.48 -3.43 -6.48
C TYR A 123 4.30 -3.99 -5.69
N VAL A 124 4.02 -5.27 -5.84
CA VAL A 124 2.86 -5.93 -5.20
C VAL A 124 3.34 -7.15 -4.43
N ALA A 125 2.98 -7.21 -3.15
CA ALA A 125 3.10 -8.43 -2.37
C ALA A 125 1.99 -9.41 -2.79
N ASP A 126 2.32 -10.39 -3.62
CA ASP A 126 1.40 -11.45 -4.05
C ASP A 126 1.34 -12.53 -2.97
N THR A 127 0.70 -12.19 -1.84
CA THR A 127 0.69 -12.96 -0.59
C THR A 127 0.32 -14.44 -0.80
N PRO A 128 -0.77 -14.79 -1.53
CA PRO A 128 -1.15 -16.20 -1.69
C PRO A 128 -0.14 -17.03 -2.50
N ASN A 129 0.71 -16.37 -3.29
CA ASN A 129 1.69 -17.01 -4.16
C ASN A 129 3.14 -16.82 -3.67
N ASN A 130 3.35 -16.34 -2.44
CA ASN A 130 4.67 -16.25 -1.81
C ASN A 130 5.73 -15.52 -2.66
N ARG A 131 5.36 -14.41 -3.28
CA ARG A 131 6.24 -13.67 -4.20
C ARG A 131 5.98 -12.18 -4.23
N ILE A 132 6.95 -11.42 -4.71
CA ILE A 132 6.77 -10.02 -5.06
C ILE A 132 6.73 -9.88 -6.58
N LEU A 133 5.73 -9.14 -7.05
CA LEU A 133 5.56 -8.77 -8.45
C LEU A 133 5.96 -7.32 -8.66
N LYS A 134 6.55 -7.03 -9.82
CA LYS A 134 6.82 -5.68 -10.33
C LYS A 134 6.06 -5.47 -11.63
N TYR A 135 5.26 -4.42 -11.69
CA TYR A 135 4.58 -3.92 -12.88
C TYR A 135 5.29 -2.65 -13.34
N THR A 136 5.68 -2.62 -14.59
CA THR A 136 6.25 -1.45 -15.24
C THR A 136 5.16 -0.78 -16.06
N PRO A 137 4.94 0.55 -15.95
CA PRO A 137 3.99 1.27 -16.79
C PRO A 137 4.20 0.96 -18.28
N GLY A 138 3.11 0.70 -19.00
CA GLY A 138 3.14 0.37 -20.43
C GLY A 138 3.53 -1.07 -20.77
N LEU A 139 3.86 -1.92 -19.79
CA LEU A 139 4.00 -3.37 -19.99
C LEU A 139 2.74 -4.08 -19.53
N ASP A 140 2.31 -5.08 -20.30
CA ASP A 140 1.11 -5.87 -19.99
C ASP A 140 1.33 -6.88 -18.85
N ASP A 141 2.58 -7.31 -18.65
CA ASP A 141 2.94 -8.40 -17.73
C ASP A 141 3.75 -7.95 -16.50
N ALA A 142 3.55 -8.69 -15.40
CA ALA A 142 4.31 -8.54 -14.17
C ALA A 142 5.55 -9.45 -14.12
N ASN A 143 6.67 -8.90 -13.67
CA ASN A 143 7.88 -9.67 -13.38
C ASN A 143 7.88 -10.16 -11.93
N VAL A 144 8.26 -11.41 -11.70
CA VAL A 144 8.58 -11.90 -10.36
C VAL A 144 9.99 -11.42 -10.04
N ILE A 145 10.14 -10.67 -8.95
CA ILE A 145 11.42 -10.03 -8.60
C ILE A 145 11.97 -10.45 -7.23
N ALA A 146 11.17 -11.16 -6.43
CA ALA A 146 11.59 -11.79 -5.19
C ALA A 146 10.66 -12.97 -4.86
N GLY A 147 11.22 -14.06 -4.33
CA GLY A 147 10.52 -15.33 -4.15
C GLY A 147 10.04 -15.94 -5.47
N GLY A 148 8.87 -16.60 -5.45
CA GLY A 148 8.25 -17.16 -6.66
C GLY A 148 8.45 -18.65 -6.89
N GLN A 149 9.10 -19.34 -5.97
CA GLN A 149 9.11 -20.80 -5.93
C GLN A 149 7.72 -21.33 -5.54
N ALA A 150 7.44 -22.59 -5.90
CA ALA A 150 6.12 -23.18 -5.77
C ALA A 150 5.64 -23.38 -4.31
N TRP A 151 6.53 -23.31 -3.33
CA TRP A 151 6.22 -23.52 -1.92
C TRP A 151 6.80 -22.40 -1.04
N ALA A 152 6.21 -22.22 0.15
CA ALA A 152 6.79 -21.37 1.18
C ALA A 152 7.94 -22.10 1.91
N SER A 153 8.99 -21.37 2.26
CA SER A 153 10.11 -21.86 3.08
C SER A 153 10.69 -20.71 3.90
N SER A 154 11.43 -21.04 4.95
CA SER A 154 12.15 -20.09 5.80
C SER A 154 13.57 -19.78 5.30
N ASP A 155 14.06 -20.45 4.25
CA ASP A 155 15.35 -20.09 3.64
C ASP A 155 15.27 -18.71 2.95
N LEU A 156 16.43 -18.18 2.55
CA LEU A 156 16.52 -16.82 2.01
C LEU A 156 16.15 -16.71 0.52
N GLY A 157 16.01 -17.83 -0.19
CA GLY A 157 15.49 -17.86 -1.55
C GLY A 157 13.96 -17.79 -1.60
N HIS A 158 13.27 -18.04 -0.48
CA HIS A 158 11.82 -18.12 -0.44
C HIS A 158 11.19 -17.03 0.43
N LEU A 159 9.92 -16.77 0.14
CA LEU A 159 9.03 -15.97 0.98
C LEU A 159 7.90 -16.87 1.48
N ASN A 160 7.22 -16.45 2.53
CA ASN A 160 6.08 -17.09 3.13
C ASN A 160 5.05 -16.03 3.52
N GLN A 161 3.99 -15.93 2.72
CA GLN A 161 2.92 -14.96 2.88
C GLN A 161 3.47 -13.53 3.06
N PRO A 162 4.21 -12.99 2.07
CA PRO A 162 4.67 -11.62 2.15
C PRO A 162 3.46 -10.68 2.17
N THR A 163 3.39 -9.77 3.15
CA THR A 163 2.23 -8.90 3.33
C THR A 163 2.48 -7.47 2.90
N SER A 164 3.73 -7.06 2.68
CA SER A 164 4.09 -5.69 2.34
C SER A 164 5.47 -5.65 1.67
N VAL A 165 5.64 -4.70 0.75
CA VAL A 165 6.89 -4.42 0.07
C VAL A 165 7.04 -2.91 -0.09
N ILE A 166 8.25 -2.40 0.08
CA ILE A 166 8.67 -1.05 -0.31
C ILE A 166 10.04 -1.15 -0.98
N VAL A 167 10.40 -0.17 -1.79
CA VAL A 167 11.71 -0.14 -2.47
C VAL A 167 12.40 1.19 -2.20
N ASP A 168 13.70 1.14 -1.91
CA ASP A 168 14.52 2.35 -1.79
C ASP A 168 14.95 2.88 -3.17
N SER A 169 15.63 4.04 -3.19
CA SER A 169 16.11 4.66 -4.43
C SER A 169 17.22 3.88 -5.13
N LYS A 170 17.88 2.96 -4.44
CA LYS A 170 18.89 2.05 -5.00
C LYS A 170 18.25 0.82 -5.65
N GLY A 171 16.92 0.65 -5.51
CA GLY A 171 16.20 -0.50 -6.02
C GLY A 171 16.22 -1.71 -5.07
N THR A 172 16.65 -1.54 -3.82
CA THR A 172 16.58 -2.59 -2.79
C THR A 172 15.16 -2.70 -2.29
N LEU A 173 14.60 -3.90 -2.37
CA LEU A 173 13.31 -4.20 -1.78
C LEU A 173 13.47 -4.48 -0.29
N TYR A 174 12.51 -3.98 0.48
CA TYR A 174 12.27 -4.37 1.86
C TYR A 174 10.92 -5.06 1.86
N ILE A 175 10.87 -6.29 2.37
CA ILE A 175 9.69 -7.15 2.28
C ILE A 175 9.34 -7.62 3.68
N MET A 176 8.08 -7.41 4.07
CA MET A 176 7.50 -8.04 5.25
C MET A 176 7.14 -9.48 4.91
N ASP A 177 8.00 -10.42 5.28
CA ASP A 177 7.83 -11.86 5.07
C ASP A 177 7.08 -12.44 6.27
N ALA A 178 5.77 -12.15 6.32
CA ALA A 178 4.98 -12.24 7.54
C ALA A 178 4.84 -13.66 8.09
N GLY A 179 4.68 -14.66 7.22
CA GLY A 179 4.62 -16.06 7.62
C GLY A 179 5.92 -16.55 8.26
N ASN A 180 7.05 -15.93 7.93
CA ASN A 180 8.36 -16.18 8.55
C ASN A 180 8.72 -15.16 9.64
N LYS A 181 7.82 -14.22 9.97
CA LYS A 181 7.99 -13.21 11.03
C LYS A 181 9.34 -12.46 10.94
N ARG A 182 9.65 -11.96 9.74
CA ARG A 182 10.90 -11.25 9.45
C ARG A 182 10.72 -10.15 8.41
N ILE A 183 11.64 -9.21 8.41
CA ILE A 183 11.85 -8.29 7.28
C ILE A 183 13.10 -8.73 6.55
N VAL A 184 13.00 -8.91 5.23
CA VAL A 184 14.11 -9.25 4.36
C VAL A 184 14.39 -8.14 3.37
N ARG A 185 15.67 -7.89 3.11
CA ARG A 185 16.17 -7.06 2.01
C ARG A 185 16.38 -7.94 0.79
N TRP A 186 16.04 -7.45 -0.38
CA TRP A 186 16.25 -8.17 -1.63
C TRP A 186 16.71 -7.18 -2.71
N THR A 187 17.93 -7.32 -3.21
CA THR A 187 18.45 -6.44 -4.26
C THR A 187 17.96 -6.90 -5.62
N ALA A 188 17.69 -5.97 -6.53
CA ALA A 188 17.30 -6.34 -7.88
C ALA A 188 18.37 -7.25 -8.54
N GLY A 189 17.91 -8.40 -9.04
CA GLY A 189 18.78 -9.42 -9.66
C GLY A 189 19.26 -10.51 -8.70
N ASP A 190 19.10 -10.35 -7.38
CA ASP A 190 19.42 -11.40 -6.42
C ASP A 190 18.44 -12.57 -6.52
N THR A 191 18.93 -13.79 -6.27
CA THR A 191 18.10 -15.00 -6.14
C THR A 191 17.70 -15.30 -4.70
N LYS A 192 18.24 -14.56 -3.73
CA LYS A 192 17.96 -14.70 -2.30
C LYS A 192 18.06 -13.35 -1.58
N GLY A 193 17.24 -13.16 -0.56
CA GLY A 193 17.31 -12.00 0.30
C GLY A 193 18.36 -12.10 1.41
N SER A 194 18.40 -11.08 2.26
CA SER A 194 19.13 -11.06 3.52
C SER A 194 18.21 -10.57 4.65
N ILE A 195 18.34 -11.15 5.84
CA ILE A 195 17.53 -10.74 6.99
C ILE A 195 17.95 -9.33 7.41
N LEU A 196 16.97 -8.42 7.49
CA LEU A 196 17.14 -7.12 8.15
C LEU A 196 16.84 -7.26 9.65
N THR A 197 15.73 -7.91 9.99
CA THR A 197 15.29 -8.18 11.36
C THR A 197 14.37 -9.39 11.40
N SER A 198 14.30 -10.10 12.54
CA SER A 198 13.45 -11.27 12.73
C SER A 198 13.01 -11.42 14.19
N LYS A 199 11.95 -12.21 14.41
CA LYS A 199 11.52 -12.76 15.73
C LYS A 199 10.97 -11.76 16.77
N ASN A 200 10.71 -10.52 16.39
CA ASN A 200 10.01 -9.52 17.23
C ASN A 200 8.64 -9.13 16.63
N PHE A 201 7.99 -10.06 15.93
CA PHE A 201 6.70 -9.82 15.28
C PHE A 201 5.65 -10.86 15.70
N ASP A 202 4.52 -10.40 16.22
CA ASP A 202 3.38 -11.25 16.60
C ASP A 202 2.45 -11.50 15.40
N VAL A 203 1.96 -10.42 14.80
CA VAL A 203 1.10 -10.31 13.61
C VAL A 203 1.68 -9.24 12.66
N PRO A 204 2.82 -9.50 11.98
CA PRO A 204 3.43 -8.54 11.07
C PRO A 204 2.51 -8.21 9.90
N ARG A 205 2.30 -6.92 9.62
CA ARG A 205 1.34 -6.47 8.59
C ARG A 205 1.97 -5.61 7.51
N VAL A 206 2.50 -4.46 7.87
CA VAL A 206 2.89 -3.41 6.90
C VAL A 206 4.25 -2.86 7.26
N ILE A 207 5.03 -2.51 6.23
CA ILE A 207 6.21 -1.67 6.35
C ILE A 207 6.05 -0.36 5.56
N HIS A 208 6.65 0.72 6.03
CA HIS A 208 6.62 2.03 5.37
C HIS A 208 7.90 2.83 5.67
N PHE A 209 8.33 3.68 4.74
CA PHE A 209 9.38 4.66 4.99
C PHE A 209 8.79 6.00 5.39
N ASP A 210 9.37 6.67 6.39
CA ASP A 210 9.17 8.11 6.52
C ASP A 210 9.99 8.91 5.49
N ARG A 211 9.79 10.23 5.46
CA ARG A 211 10.52 11.13 4.54
C ARG A 211 12.03 11.17 4.77
N ASN A 212 12.51 10.71 5.93
CA ASN A 212 13.93 10.64 6.26
C ASN A 212 14.52 9.26 5.90
N GLY A 213 13.71 8.33 5.38
CA GLY A 213 14.14 6.99 5.02
C GLY A 213 14.15 5.98 6.17
N ASN A 214 13.59 6.33 7.33
CA ASN A 214 13.47 5.36 8.43
C ASN A 214 12.35 4.37 8.14
N LEU A 215 12.60 3.08 8.42
CA LEU A 215 11.64 2.02 8.21
C LEU A 215 10.74 1.85 9.44
N TYR A 216 9.43 1.90 9.24
CA TYR A 216 8.45 1.57 10.27
C TYR A 216 7.81 0.24 9.92
N ALA A 217 7.76 -0.67 10.88
CA ALA A 217 7.03 -1.92 10.78
C ALA A 217 5.85 -1.91 11.73
N MET A 218 4.67 -2.19 11.20
CA MET A 218 3.45 -2.36 11.98
C MET A 218 3.17 -3.84 12.19
N ASP A 219 2.96 -4.18 13.44
CA ASP A 219 2.79 -5.54 13.91
C ASP A 219 1.66 -5.56 14.93
N GLY A 220 0.43 -5.94 14.51
CA GLY A 220 -0.82 -6.13 15.28
C GLY A 220 -1.19 -5.17 16.42
N ILE A 221 -0.25 -4.95 17.33
CA ILE A 221 -0.27 -4.27 18.62
C ILE A 221 0.77 -3.12 18.72
N SER A 222 1.75 -3.04 17.82
CA SER A 222 2.88 -2.10 17.92
C SER A 222 3.34 -1.55 16.57
N VAL A 223 4.04 -0.42 16.63
CA VAL A 223 4.77 0.16 15.50
C VAL A 223 6.22 0.34 15.93
N THR A 224 7.15 -0.28 15.20
CA THR A 224 8.58 -0.27 15.50
C THR A 224 9.34 0.47 14.41
N ARG A 225 10.21 1.41 14.81
CA ARG A 225 11.12 2.12 13.90
C ARG A 225 12.46 1.38 13.80
N TYR A 226 12.97 1.26 12.59
CA TYR A 226 14.31 0.76 12.28
C TYR A 226 15.06 1.84 11.52
N ASP A 227 16.18 2.27 12.10
CA ASP A 227 17.08 3.21 11.46
C ASP A 227 17.93 2.41 10.47
N ILE A 228 17.68 2.61 9.19
CA ILE A 228 18.40 1.92 8.10
C ILE A 228 19.04 2.97 7.21
N ASP A 229 20.26 2.70 6.75
CA ASP A 229 20.96 3.59 5.83
C ASP A 229 20.37 3.46 4.42
N THR A 230 19.35 4.27 4.14
CA THR A 230 18.68 4.37 2.85
C THR A 230 19.14 5.55 2.02
N SER A 231 20.25 6.20 2.40
CA SER A 231 20.80 7.44 1.80
C SER A 231 20.30 7.69 0.37
N ALA A 232 19.22 8.48 0.24
CA ALA A 232 18.48 8.90 -0.97
C ALA A 232 16.98 8.51 -1.09
N CYS A 233 16.21 8.39 0.01
CA CYS A 233 14.74 8.35 -0.08
C CYS A 233 14.12 9.68 -0.55
#